data_AF-A0A970ZTR5-F1
#
_entry.id   AF-A0A970ZTR5-F1
#
_cell.length_a   1.000
_cell.length_b   1.000
_cell.length_c   1.000
_cell.angle_alpha   90.00
_cell.angle_beta   90.00
_cell.angle_gamma   90.00
#
_symmetry.space_group_name_H-M   'P 1'
#
loop_
_entity.id
_entity.type
_entity.pdbx_description
1 polymer ?
#
loop_
_entity_poly.entity_id
_entity_poly.type
_entity_poly.pdbx_seq_one_letter_code
_entity_poly.pdbx_strand_id
1 'polypeptide(L)'
;MRFYRASGAMVVERVARQQRYSVKLWQFEMLARFDGTETFEGVAKEVYRLQPGGFTAMGLLNFYHWLYTEDLVLCECESIFELAGETEDGEETSAPARAAERPWWSDPRVVRGAKIAAAIVFSLSVFRLVYITAPILEPPVGRLQAAVQKIFRQSEAGVSHGELARAAEEPVVEKVSLAAKVDAAPSSRASVPEAPATPEDPSSSSPVDAETTQSAPTEEAASRDGGDIRSIETLRVQLEECRIRRDEFYLQNDEEGYRREVHRMTRLAKEIGDIENRL
;
A
#
# COMPACT_ATOMS: atom_id res chain seq x y z
N MET A 1 -4.15 -22.62 -3.91
CA MET A 1 -3.02 -22.46 -2.96
C MET A 1 -2.62 -23.82 -2.41
N ARG A 2 -1.44 -23.95 -1.79
CA ARG A 2 -1.04 -25.17 -1.05
C ARG A 2 -1.01 -24.88 0.44
N PHE A 3 -1.47 -25.82 1.24
CA PHE A 3 -1.52 -25.71 2.69
C PHE A 3 -0.69 -26.82 3.31
N TYR A 4 0.18 -26.48 4.27
CA TYR A 4 0.92 -27.47 5.03
C TYR A 4 1.29 -26.92 6.41
N ARG A 5 1.59 -27.83 7.33
CA ARG A 5 2.01 -27.49 8.69
C ARG A 5 3.53 -27.50 8.77
N ALA A 6 4.12 -26.39 9.20
CA ALA A 6 5.56 -26.26 9.39
C ALA A 6 5.84 -25.66 10.77
N SER A 7 6.68 -26.33 11.56
CA SER A 7 7.09 -25.85 12.90
C SER A 7 5.91 -25.50 13.83
N GLY A 8 4.82 -26.27 13.74
CA GLY A 8 3.61 -26.03 14.54
C GLY A 8 2.66 -24.94 14.01
N ALA A 9 3.11 -24.10 13.08
CA ALA A 9 2.30 -23.08 12.40
C ALA A 9 1.68 -23.61 11.10
N MET A 10 0.55 -23.02 10.70
CA MET A 10 -0.06 -23.28 9.39
C MET A 10 0.56 -22.34 8.37
N VAL A 11 1.09 -22.90 7.28
CA VAL A 11 1.71 -22.15 6.19
C VAL A 11 0.89 -22.31 4.92
N VAL A 12 0.61 -21.18 4.28
CA VAL A 12 -0.05 -21.10 2.97
C VAL A 12 1.01 -20.73 1.93
N GLU A 13 1.18 -21.57 0.92
CA GLU A 13 2.09 -21.32 -0.19
C GLU A 13 1.31 -21.01 -1.47
N ARG A 14 1.58 -19.83 -2.04
CA ARG A 14 1.09 -19.41 -3.35
C ARG A 14 2.06 -19.90 -4.42
N VAL A 15 1.74 -21.05 -5.02
CA VAL A 15 2.60 -21.74 -6.00
C VAL A 15 3.07 -20.83 -7.14
N ALA A 16 2.19 -19.95 -7.65
CA ALA A 16 2.50 -19.06 -8.76
C ALA A 16 3.64 -18.07 -8.46
N ARG A 17 3.78 -17.62 -7.21
CA ARG A 17 4.79 -16.62 -6.80
C ARG A 17 5.84 -17.18 -5.85
N GLN A 18 5.74 -18.47 -5.48
CA GLN A 18 6.54 -19.11 -4.42
C GLN A 18 6.53 -18.34 -3.09
N GLN A 19 5.48 -17.56 -2.83
CA GLN A 19 5.32 -16.80 -1.59
C GLN A 19 4.69 -17.69 -0.52
N ARG A 20 5.18 -17.55 0.71
CA ARG A 20 4.75 -18.32 1.87
C ARG A 20 4.26 -17.37 2.95
N TYR A 21 3.07 -17.65 3.47
CA TYR A 21 2.44 -16.86 4.52
C TYR A 21 2.20 -17.76 5.73
N SER A 22 2.61 -17.29 6.90
CA SER A 22 2.22 -17.91 8.17
C SER A 22 0.83 -17.39 8.53
N VAL A 23 -0.14 -18.30 8.67
CA VAL A 23 -1.53 -17.95 8.95
C VAL A 23 -1.98 -18.55 10.28
N LYS A 24 -2.88 -17.84 10.95
CA LYS A 24 -3.57 -18.34 12.14
C LYS A 24 -4.54 -19.46 11.75
N LEU A 25 -4.90 -20.30 12.73
CA LEU A 25 -5.79 -21.44 12.49
C LEU A 25 -7.13 -21.02 11.88
N TRP A 26 -7.78 -19.99 12.41
CA TRP A 26 -9.06 -19.50 11.87
C TRP A 26 -8.92 -18.93 10.44
N GLN A 27 -7.77 -18.34 10.09
CA GLN A 27 -7.52 -17.84 8.73
C GLN A 27 -7.36 -19.00 7.75
N PHE A 28 -6.70 -20.07 8.18
CA PHE A 28 -6.63 -21.32 7.42
C PHE A 28 -8.02 -21.93 7.21
N GLU A 29 -8.84 -22.02 8.26
CA GLU A 29 -10.23 -22.53 8.16
C GLU A 29 -11.08 -21.70 7.19
N MET A 30 -10.97 -20.37 7.26
CA MET A 30 -11.61 -19.46 6.29
C MET A 30 -11.17 -19.76 4.86
N LEU A 31 -9.86 -19.85 4.61
CA LEU A 31 -9.29 -20.14 3.28
C LEU A 31 -9.68 -21.52 2.75
N ALA A 32 -9.77 -22.52 3.63
CA ALA A 32 -10.14 -23.88 3.27
C ALA A 32 -11.61 -24.00 2.86
N ARG A 33 -12.46 -23.10 3.34
CA ARG A 33 -13.91 -23.05 3.07
C ARG A 33 -14.30 -22.14 1.93
N PHE A 34 -13.39 -21.28 1.44
CA PHE A 34 -13.65 -20.49 0.24
C PHE A 34 -13.68 -21.38 -0.99
N ASP A 35 -14.89 -21.79 -1.35
CA ASP A 35 -15.22 -22.54 -2.57
C ASP A 35 -15.78 -21.65 -3.69
N GLY A 36 -16.05 -20.37 -3.38
CA GLY A 36 -16.65 -19.40 -4.29
C GLY A 36 -18.17 -19.46 -4.37
N THR A 37 -18.83 -20.34 -3.61
CA THR A 37 -20.29 -20.42 -3.54
C THR A 37 -20.84 -19.66 -2.34
N GLU A 38 -20.12 -19.70 -1.22
CA GLU A 38 -20.51 -19.00 0.01
C GLU A 38 -19.96 -17.58 0.08
N THR A 39 -20.74 -16.68 0.70
CA THR A 39 -20.29 -15.32 0.95
C THR A 39 -19.23 -15.29 2.05
N PHE A 40 -18.34 -14.29 2.00
CA PHE A 40 -17.32 -14.07 3.03
C PHE A 40 -17.90 -14.00 4.45
N GLU A 41 -19.06 -13.35 4.60
CA GLU A 41 -19.76 -13.25 5.88
C GLU A 41 -20.32 -14.61 6.35
N GLY A 42 -20.83 -15.42 5.42
CA GLY A 42 -21.32 -16.77 5.70
C GLY A 42 -20.23 -17.64 6.29
N VAL A 43 -19.10 -17.75 5.57
CA VAL A 43 -17.92 -18.52 6.01
C VAL A 43 -17.41 -18.01 7.35
N ALA A 44 -17.31 -16.69 7.54
CA ALA A 44 -16.85 -16.10 8.80
C ALA A 44 -17.75 -16.47 9.99
N LYS A 45 -19.08 -16.45 9.80
CA LYS A 45 -20.04 -16.86 10.85
C LYS A 45 -19.86 -18.32 11.23
N GLU A 46 -19.61 -19.20 10.28
CA GLU A 46 -19.37 -20.61 10.58
C GLU A 46 -18.06 -20.85 11.32
N VAL A 47 -16.97 -20.23 10.87
CA VAL A 47 -15.66 -20.35 11.52
C VAL A 47 -15.72 -19.77 12.94
N TYR A 48 -16.47 -18.69 13.15
CA TYR A 48 -16.70 -18.15 14.50
C TYR A 48 -17.46 -19.12 15.41
N ARG A 49 -18.42 -19.89 14.88
CA ARG A 49 -19.12 -20.93 15.66
C ARG A 49 -18.18 -22.06 16.07
N LEU A 50 -17.22 -22.42 15.22
CA LEU A 50 -16.22 -23.44 15.53
C LEU A 50 -15.16 -22.96 16.52
N GLN A 51 -14.77 -21.69 16.42
CA GLN A 51 -13.74 -21.07 17.26
C GLN A 51 -14.25 -19.74 17.82
N PRO A 52 -15.12 -19.77 18.84
CA PRO A 52 -15.62 -18.54 19.47
C PRO A 52 -14.47 -17.72 20.02
N GLY A 53 -14.38 -16.46 19.60
CA GLY A 53 -13.27 -15.57 19.97
C GLY A 53 -11.95 -15.83 19.23
N GLY A 54 -11.94 -16.70 18.21
CA GLY A 54 -10.76 -16.94 17.37
C GLY A 54 -10.30 -15.70 16.60
N PHE A 55 -11.21 -14.76 16.33
CA PHE A 55 -10.91 -13.48 15.73
C PHE A 55 -11.83 -12.36 16.26
N THR A 56 -11.36 -11.12 16.11
CA THR A 56 -12.12 -9.89 16.36
C THR A 56 -12.67 -9.34 15.04
N ALA A 57 -13.63 -8.40 15.10
CA ALA A 57 -14.14 -7.72 13.91
C ALA A 57 -13.01 -7.02 13.13
N MET A 58 -12.05 -6.42 13.84
CA MET A 58 -10.88 -5.77 13.23
C MET A 58 -9.93 -6.80 12.60
N GLY A 59 -9.70 -7.94 13.27
CA GLY A 59 -8.88 -9.02 12.72
C GLY A 59 -9.48 -9.61 11.44
N LEU A 60 -10.80 -9.72 11.37
CA LEU A 60 -11.51 -10.17 10.17
C LEU A 60 -11.39 -9.16 9.02
N LEU A 61 -11.52 -7.87 9.31
CA LEU A 61 -11.35 -6.80 8.32
C LEU A 61 -9.92 -6.76 7.77
N ASN A 62 -8.91 -6.83 8.64
CA ASN A 62 -7.51 -6.87 8.23
C ASN A 62 -7.20 -8.09 7.36
N PHE A 63 -7.80 -9.24 7.69
CA PHE A 63 -7.67 -10.45 6.89
C PHE A 63 -8.34 -10.31 5.51
N TYR A 64 -9.53 -9.72 5.45
CA TYR A 64 -10.19 -9.40 4.18
C TYR A 64 -9.34 -8.46 3.31
N HIS A 65 -8.79 -7.40 3.90
CA HIS A 65 -7.91 -6.47 3.19
C HIS A 65 -6.64 -7.16 2.67
N TRP A 66 -6.06 -8.07 3.44
CA TRP A 66 -4.91 -8.89 3.00
C TRP A 66 -5.27 -9.77 1.80
N LEU A 67 -6.42 -10.47 1.83
CA LEU A 67 -6.89 -11.28 0.70
C LEU A 67 -7.06 -10.45 -0.58
N TYR A 68 -7.57 -9.23 -0.45
CA TYR A 68 -7.74 -8.30 -1.56
C TYR A 68 -6.39 -7.78 -2.09
N THR A 69 -5.50 -7.36 -1.20
CA THR A 69 -4.17 -6.81 -1.56
C THR A 69 -3.31 -7.85 -2.27
N GLU A 70 -3.41 -9.11 -1.83
CA GLU A 70 -2.67 -10.22 -2.43
C GLU A 70 -3.37 -10.80 -3.66
N ASP A 71 -4.51 -10.25 -4.09
CA ASP A 71 -5.27 -10.74 -5.24
C ASP A 71 -5.56 -12.25 -5.11
N LEU A 72 -6.01 -12.64 -3.91
CA LEU A 72 -6.39 -14.02 -3.56
C LEU A 72 -7.89 -14.26 -3.66
N VAL A 73 -8.68 -13.20 -3.53
CA VAL A 73 -10.13 -13.21 -3.70
C VAL A 73 -10.49 -12.06 -4.61
N LEU A 74 -11.17 -12.38 -5.72
CA LEU A 74 -11.84 -11.40 -6.56
C LEU A 74 -13.24 -11.24 -6.00
N CYS A 75 -13.48 -10.14 -5.30
CA CYS A 75 -14.84 -9.77 -4.96
C CYS A 75 -15.48 -9.23 -6.23
N GLU A 76 -16.26 -10.07 -6.90
CA GLU A 76 -17.31 -9.57 -7.79
C GLU A 76 -18.28 -8.79 -6.92
N CYS A 77 -18.02 -7.50 -6.73
CA CYS A 77 -19.05 -6.60 -6.27
C CYS A 77 -20.09 -6.63 -7.38
N GLU A 78 -21.21 -7.32 -7.14
CA GLU A 78 -22.42 -7.12 -7.94
C GLU A 78 -22.58 -5.62 -8.08
N SER A 79 -22.45 -5.14 -9.31
CA SER A 79 -22.53 -3.72 -9.60
C SER A 79 -23.86 -3.23 -9.06
N ILE A 80 -23.83 -2.47 -7.96
CA ILE A 80 -24.99 -1.72 -7.44
C ILE A 80 -25.58 -0.79 -8.51
N PHE A 81 -24.85 -0.56 -9.60
CA PHE A 81 -25.41 -0.11 -10.86
C PHE A 81 -25.89 -1.33 -11.64
N GLU A 82 -27.09 -1.79 -11.32
CA GLU A 82 -27.89 -2.57 -12.27
C GLU A 82 -28.09 -1.64 -13.47
N LEU A 83 -27.33 -1.88 -14.55
CA LEU A 83 -27.60 -1.22 -15.81
C LEU A 83 -28.99 -1.70 -16.20
N ALA A 84 -30.00 -0.84 -16.00
CA ALA A 84 -31.34 -1.06 -16.51
C ALA A 84 -31.24 -1.11 -18.04
N GLY A 85 -30.83 -2.26 -18.56
CA GLY A 85 -31.00 -2.61 -19.95
C GLY A 85 -32.48 -2.46 -20.22
N GLU A 86 -32.79 -1.61 -21.18
CA GLU A 86 -34.12 -1.47 -21.75
C GLU A 86 -34.61 -2.88 -22.08
N THR A 87 -35.46 -3.43 -21.23
CA THR A 87 -36.27 -4.58 -21.55
C THR A 87 -37.29 -4.05 -22.54
N GLU A 88 -36.90 -4.02 -23.81
CA GLU A 88 -37.82 -4.02 -24.92
C GLU A 88 -38.80 -5.18 -24.70
N ASP A 89 -40.02 -4.80 -24.33
CA ASP A 89 -41.29 -5.32 -24.85
C ASP A 89 -41.32 -6.83 -25.13
N GLY A 90 -41.53 -7.61 -24.07
CA GLY A 90 -41.87 -9.04 -24.13
C GLY A 90 -43.20 -9.34 -23.42
N GLU A 91 -44.28 -8.91 -24.06
CA GLU A 91 -45.60 -9.55 -24.17
C GLU A 91 -46.21 -10.32 -22.96
N GLU A 92 -47.27 -9.69 -22.41
CA GLU A 92 -48.47 -10.21 -21.77
C GLU A 92 -48.51 -11.69 -21.29
N THR A 93 -48.59 -11.88 -19.97
CA THR A 93 -49.41 -12.96 -19.42
C THR A 93 -50.31 -12.44 -18.31
N SER A 94 -51.59 -12.36 -18.64
CA SER A 94 -52.70 -11.87 -17.83
C SER A 94 -52.97 -12.74 -16.59
N ALA A 95 -53.00 -12.11 -15.40
CA ALA A 95 -53.68 -12.62 -14.22
C ALA A 95 -54.57 -11.52 -13.60
N PRO A 96 -55.81 -11.81 -13.16
CA PRO A 96 -56.80 -10.79 -12.86
C PRO A 96 -56.63 -10.16 -11.47
N ALA A 97 -56.50 -8.84 -11.50
CA ALA A 97 -57.06 -7.82 -10.60
C ALA A 97 -57.42 -8.22 -9.17
N ARG A 98 -56.49 -7.98 -8.24
CA ARG A 98 -56.83 -7.39 -6.94
C ARG A 98 -56.49 -5.90 -7.00
N ALA A 99 -57.47 -5.06 -6.73
CA ALA A 99 -57.33 -3.61 -6.64
C ALA A 99 -56.46 -3.26 -5.42
N ALA A 100 -55.15 -3.40 -5.59
CA ALA A 100 -54.18 -2.77 -4.70
C ALA A 100 -54.05 -1.31 -5.12
N GLU A 101 -54.18 -0.42 -4.15
CA GLU A 101 -53.94 1.02 -4.30
C GLU A 101 -52.64 1.23 -5.07
N ARG A 102 -52.72 1.67 -6.33
CA ARG A 102 -51.53 1.89 -7.15
C ARG A 102 -50.70 2.95 -6.45
N PRO A 103 -49.48 2.60 -5.99
CA PRO A 103 -48.70 3.52 -5.21
C PRO A 103 -48.28 4.68 -6.13
N TRP A 104 -48.48 5.92 -5.69
CA TRP A 104 -48.43 7.15 -6.51
C TRP A 104 -47.13 7.35 -7.33
N TRP A 105 -46.04 6.67 -6.95
CA TRP A 105 -44.78 6.56 -7.70
C TRP A 105 -44.89 5.73 -9.00
N SER A 106 -46.03 5.12 -9.30
CA SER A 106 -46.26 4.32 -10.51
C SER A 106 -46.50 5.17 -11.77
N ASP A 107 -46.66 6.49 -11.63
CA ASP A 107 -46.78 7.36 -12.80
C ASP A 107 -45.40 7.48 -13.48
N PRO A 108 -45.25 7.04 -14.75
CA PRO A 108 -43.98 7.10 -15.47
C PRO A 108 -43.41 8.53 -15.57
N ARG A 109 -44.26 9.56 -15.47
CA ARG A 109 -43.83 10.96 -15.44
C ARG A 109 -43.12 11.30 -14.14
N VAL A 110 -43.62 10.78 -13.02
CA VAL A 110 -43.01 10.97 -11.68
C VAL A 110 -41.68 10.24 -11.61
N VAL A 111 -41.61 9.02 -12.14
CA VAL A 111 -40.34 8.26 -12.22
C VAL A 111 -39.32 8.98 -13.09
N ARG A 112 -39.72 9.50 -14.26
CA ARG A 112 -38.82 10.28 -15.13
C ARG A 112 -38.35 11.57 -14.46
N GLY A 113 -39.25 12.27 -13.77
CA GLY A 113 -38.91 13.46 -12.98
C GLY A 113 -37.92 13.15 -11.85
N ALA A 114 -38.14 12.06 -11.11
CA ALA A 114 -37.25 11.62 -10.04
C ALA A 114 -35.85 11.26 -10.56
N LYS A 115 -35.76 10.59 -11.72
CA LYS A 115 -34.46 10.28 -12.37
C LYS A 115 -33.69 11.55 -12.74
N ILE A 116 -34.36 12.54 -13.32
CA ILE A 116 -33.73 13.83 -13.66
C ILE A 116 -33.29 14.57 -12.39
N ALA A 117 -34.12 14.58 -11.35
CA ALA A 117 -33.77 15.20 -10.08
C ALA A 117 -32.56 14.51 -9.43
N ALA A 118 -32.51 13.18 -9.43
CA ALA A 118 -31.37 12.41 -8.93
C ALA A 118 -30.09 12.72 -9.70
N ALA A 119 -30.15 12.81 -11.04
CA ALA A 119 -29.01 13.18 -11.87
C ALA A 119 -28.51 14.60 -11.56
N ILE A 120 -29.41 15.57 -11.37
CA ILE A 120 -29.06 16.94 -10.97
C ILE A 120 -28.39 16.94 -9.59
N VAL A 121 -28.96 16.27 -8.60
CA VAL A 121 -28.39 16.18 -7.24
C VAL A 121 -27.02 15.50 -7.25
N PHE A 122 -26.86 14.44 -8.03
CA PHE A 122 -25.57 13.78 -8.21
C PHE A 122 -24.54 14.72 -8.84
N SER A 123 -24.90 15.41 -9.93
CA SER A 123 -24.00 16.37 -10.59
C SER A 123 -23.59 17.51 -9.66
N LEU A 124 -24.53 18.09 -8.89
CA LEU A 124 -24.24 19.13 -7.90
C LEU A 124 -23.35 18.62 -6.76
N SER A 125 -23.52 17.37 -6.34
CA SER A 125 -22.64 16.73 -5.34
C SER A 125 -21.21 16.58 -5.86
N VAL A 126 -21.02 16.17 -7.12
CA VAL A 126 -19.71 16.10 -7.75
C VAL A 126 -19.08 17.48 -7.88
N PHE A 127 -19.83 18.49 -8.34
CA PHE A 127 -19.34 19.88 -8.39
C PHE A 127 -18.95 20.40 -7.01
N ARG A 128 -19.71 20.06 -5.96
CA ARG A 128 -19.39 20.44 -4.59
C ARG A 128 -18.09 19.77 -4.10
N LEU A 129 -17.86 18.50 -4.42
CA LEU A 129 -16.62 17.81 -4.10
C LEU A 129 -15.43 18.46 -4.82
N VAL A 130 -15.57 18.77 -6.11
CA VAL A 130 -14.55 19.48 -6.88
C VAL A 130 -14.29 20.87 -6.28
N TYR A 131 -15.33 21.59 -5.88
CA TYR A 131 -15.18 22.94 -5.29
C TYR A 131 -14.54 22.92 -3.90
N ILE A 132 -14.83 21.90 -3.08
CA ILE A 132 -14.21 21.72 -1.76
C ILE A 132 -12.75 21.27 -1.89
N THR A 133 -12.43 20.48 -2.92
CA THR A 133 -11.06 19.97 -3.16
C THR A 133 -10.19 20.92 -4.00
N ALA A 134 -10.80 21.84 -4.76
CA ALA A 134 -10.10 22.87 -5.53
C ALA A 134 -9.08 23.69 -4.70
N PRO A 135 -9.38 24.17 -3.47
CA PRO A 135 -8.38 24.89 -2.66
C PRO A 135 -7.18 24.03 -2.20
N ILE A 136 -7.20 22.71 -2.39
CA ILE A 136 -6.06 21.82 -2.11
C ILE A 136 -5.13 21.71 -3.33
N LEU A 137 -5.67 21.91 -4.54
CA LEU A 137 -4.95 21.84 -5.82
C LEU A 137 -4.53 23.21 -6.37
N GLU A 138 -5.07 24.28 -5.78
CA GLU A 138 -4.59 25.67 -5.76
C GLU A 138 -3.20 25.89 -5.14
N PRO A 139 -2.01 25.79 -5.79
CA PRO A 139 -0.83 26.40 -5.18
C PRO A 139 -1.16 27.89 -4.98
N PRO A 140 -0.85 28.48 -3.80
CA PRO A 140 -1.25 29.85 -3.50
C PRO A 140 -0.80 30.74 -4.66
N VAL A 141 -1.74 31.41 -5.32
CA VAL A 141 -1.53 32.20 -6.55
C VAL A 141 -0.35 33.17 -6.41
N GLY A 142 -0.02 33.57 -5.18
CA GLY A 142 1.19 34.33 -4.84
C GLY A 142 2.51 33.65 -5.22
N ARG A 143 2.64 32.31 -5.24
CA ARG A 143 3.86 31.60 -5.66
C ARG A 143 4.05 31.61 -7.18
N LEU A 144 2.98 31.46 -7.94
CA LEU A 144 3.07 31.50 -9.41
C LEU A 144 3.33 32.94 -9.89
N GLN A 145 2.67 33.93 -9.27
CA GLN A 145 2.89 35.34 -9.57
C GLN A 145 4.30 35.81 -9.15
N ALA A 146 4.81 35.32 -8.02
CA ALA A 146 6.20 35.56 -7.61
C ALA A 146 7.22 34.88 -8.54
N ALA A 147 6.94 33.66 -9.01
CA ALA A 147 7.80 32.97 -9.96
C ALA A 147 7.84 33.68 -11.32
N VAL A 148 6.68 34.13 -11.83
CA VAL A 148 6.59 34.89 -13.08
C VAL A 148 7.26 36.26 -12.94
N GLN A 149 7.05 36.98 -11.83
CA GLN A 149 7.78 38.24 -11.59
C GLN A 149 9.29 38.05 -11.45
N LYS A 150 9.75 36.92 -10.88
CA LYS A 150 11.18 36.60 -10.79
C LYS A 150 11.79 36.36 -12.17
N ILE A 151 11.07 35.67 -13.06
CA ILE A 151 11.50 35.45 -14.45
C ILE A 151 11.56 36.78 -15.21
N PHE A 152 10.53 37.63 -15.08
CA PHE A 152 10.52 38.95 -15.74
C PHE A 152 11.63 39.88 -15.20
N ARG A 153 11.89 39.90 -13.89
CA ARG A 153 12.97 40.70 -13.30
C ARG A 153 14.37 40.19 -13.66
N GLN A 154 14.56 38.88 -13.84
CA GLN A 154 15.82 38.35 -14.33
C GLN A 154 16.06 38.66 -15.81
N SER A 155 15.00 38.79 -16.61
CA SER A 155 15.11 39.19 -18.01
C SER A 155 15.49 40.66 -18.21
N GLU A 156 15.21 41.55 -17.24
CA GLU A 156 15.57 42.98 -17.32
C GLU A 156 16.95 43.31 -16.72
N ALA A 157 17.54 42.42 -15.91
CA ALA A 157 18.78 42.70 -15.19
C ALA A 157 20.08 42.25 -15.90
N GLY A 158 20.02 41.80 -17.15
CA GLY A 158 21.14 41.06 -17.76
C GLY A 158 21.42 41.28 -19.24
N VAL A 159 20.95 42.36 -19.87
CA VAL A 159 21.38 42.71 -21.24
C VAL A 159 22.10 44.05 -21.21
N SER A 160 23.32 44.04 -20.66
CA SER A 160 24.32 45.01 -21.11
C SER A 160 24.69 44.62 -22.54
N HIS A 161 24.16 45.38 -23.51
CA HIS A 161 24.63 45.39 -24.88
C HIS A 161 26.12 45.75 -24.90
N GLY A 162 26.99 44.74 -24.95
CA GLY A 162 28.42 44.98 -25.03
C GLY A 162 29.24 43.71 -24.86
N GLU A 163 29.09 42.75 -25.77
CA GLU A 163 30.15 41.84 -26.26
C GLU A 163 29.48 40.69 -27.03
N LEU A 164 29.12 40.98 -28.28
CA LEU A 164 28.75 39.97 -29.25
C LEU A 164 29.71 40.11 -30.44
N ALA A 165 30.94 39.66 -30.24
CA ALA A 165 31.87 39.38 -31.32
C ALA A 165 32.95 38.40 -30.85
N ARG A 166 33.01 37.24 -31.51
CA ARG A 166 34.02 36.18 -31.45
C ARG A 166 34.01 35.26 -30.22
N ALA A 167 33.44 34.08 -30.41
CA ALA A 167 34.26 32.88 -30.54
C ALA A 167 33.41 31.78 -31.16
N ALA A 168 33.80 31.39 -32.38
CA ALA A 168 33.50 30.09 -32.91
C ALA A 168 34.34 29.07 -32.14
N GLU A 169 33.76 27.95 -31.75
CA GLU A 169 34.43 26.64 -31.75
C GLU A 169 33.40 25.52 -31.57
N GLU A 170 33.65 24.44 -32.29
CA GLU A 170 32.80 23.26 -32.51
C GLU A 170 32.53 22.46 -31.23
N PRO A 171 31.58 21.52 -31.27
CA PRO A 171 32.02 20.15 -31.02
C PRO A 171 31.39 19.11 -31.95
N VAL A 172 32.28 18.46 -32.70
CA VAL A 172 32.59 17.02 -32.65
C VAL A 172 31.46 16.05 -32.26
N VAL A 173 31.22 15.16 -33.22
CA VAL A 173 30.38 13.96 -33.28
C VAL A 173 30.71 12.93 -32.19
N GLU A 174 29.71 12.30 -31.58
CA GLU A 174 29.75 10.84 -31.36
C GLU A 174 28.34 10.22 -31.20
N LYS A 175 27.95 9.43 -32.21
CA LYS A 175 26.87 8.42 -32.12
C LYS A 175 27.55 7.08 -31.86
N VAL A 176 27.30 6.41 -30.74
CA VAL A 176 27.44 4.94 -30.67
C VAL A 176 26.38 4.31 -29.76
N SER A 177 25.83 3.25 -30.32
CA SER A 177 24.84 2.26 -29.88
C SER A 177 25.15 1.52 -28.57
N LEU A 178 24.11 1.21 -27.81
CA LEU A 178 24.11 0.14 -26.81
C LEU A 178 23.31 -1.06 -27.34
N ALA A 179 24.04 -2.08 -27.78
CA ALA A 179 23.56 -3.46 -27.84
C ALA A 179 24.51 -4.28 -26.96
N ALA A 180 23.98 -4.99 -25.97
CA ALA A 180 24.70 -6.09 -25.32
C ALA A 180 23.70 -7.16 -24.87
N LYS A 181 23.82 -8.29 -25.56
CA LYS A 181 23.25 -9.61 -25.32
C LYS A 181 24.19 -10.38 -24.35
N VAL A 182 23.68 -11.44 -23.70
CA VAL A 182 24.32 -12.72 -23.26
C VAL A 182 23.58 -13.20 -21.99
N ASP A 183 22.71 -14.21 -22.05
CA ASP A 183 22.90 -15.68 -22.16
C ASP A 183 23.36 -16.42 -20.86
N ALA A 184 22.41 -17.21 -20.32
CA ALA A 184 22.50 -18.60 -19.85
C ALA A 184 23.43 -19.08 -18.70
N ALA A 185 22.77 -19.41 -17.55
CA ALA A 185 22.81 -20.66 -16.73
C ALA A 185 24.13 -21.07 -15.98
N PRO A 186 24.16 -22.09 -15.07
CA PRO A 186 23.09 -22.93 -14.49
C PRO A 186 23.15 -23.17 -12.93
N SER A 187 22.04 -23.70 -12.40
CA SER A 187 21.90 -24.77 -11.38
C SER A 187 23.04 -25.06 -10.39
N SER A 188 22.77 -24.89 -9.08
CA SER A 188 23.40 -25.70 -8.02
C SER A 188 22.36 -26.21 -7.02
N ARG A 189 22.37 -27.53 -6.86
CA ARG A 189 21.52 -28.40 -6.07
C ARG A 189 22.35 -28.80 -4.85
N ALA A 190 21.87 -28.54 -3.64
CA ALA A 190 22.42 -29.16 -2.44
C ALA A 190 21.29 -29.63 -1.53
N SER A 191 21.35 -30.93 -1.26
CA SER A 191 20.41 -31.72 -0.50
C SER A 191 20.72 -31.63 1.01
N VAL A 192 19.65 -31.61 1.80
CA VAL A 192 19.51 -32.06 3.21
C VAL A 192 19.78 -33.61 3.25
N PRO A 193 20.10 -34.33 4.37
CA PRO A 193 19.78 -34.12 5.80
C PRO A 193 20.94 -34.36 6.82
N GLU A 194 20.69 -34.07 8.10
CA GLU A 194 20.65 -35.08 9.20
C GLU A 194 20.80 -34.41 10.60
N ALA A 195 19.78 -34.58 11.44
CA ALA A 195 19.78 -34.39 12.89
C ALA A 195 20.09 -35.76 13.56
N PRO A 196 20.12 -35.98 14.91
CA PRO A 196 19.81 -35.08 16.04
C PRO A 196 20.74 -35.24 17.27
N ALA A 197 20.60 -34.34 18.26
CA ALA A 197 20.64 -34.69 19.69
C ALA A 197 20.25 -33.48 20.58
N THR A 198 19.12 -33.61 21.28
CA THR A 198 18.73 -32.93 22.53
C THR A 198 19.46 -33.56 23.74
N PRO A 199 19.22 -33.18 25.02
CA PRO A 199 18.89 -31.90 25.67
C PRO A 199 19.90 -31.54 26.79
N GLU A 200 19.86 -30.33 27.34
CA GLU A 200 20.03 -30.08 28.79
C GLU A 200 19.68 -28.61 29.15
N ASP A 201 18.59 -28.46 29.91
CA ASP A 201 18.32 -27.39 30.89
C ASP A 201 19.10 -27.74 32.19
N PRO A 202 19.28 -26.88 33.23
CA PRO A 202 18.43 -25.74 33.62
C PRO A 202 19.13 -24.50 34.21
N SER A 203 18.33 -23.46 34.46
CA SER A 203 18.44 -22.46 35.55
C SER A 203 19.68 -21.54 35.60
N SER A 204 19.46 -20.22 35.59
CA SER A 204 19.69 -19.36 36.77
C SER A 204 19.52 -17.86 36.46
N SER A 205 18.69 -17.20 37.29
CA SER A 205 18.82 -15.84 37.83
C SER A 205 19.05 -14.62 36.91
N SER A 206 18.05 -13.73 36.89
CA SER A 206 18.13 -12.26 36.75
C SER A 206 19.10 -11.59 37.77
N PRO A 207 19.15 -10.24 37.88
CA PRO A 207 19.43 -9.18 36.90
C PRO A 207 20.63 -8.30 37.36
N VAL A 208 21.32 -7.57 36.48
CA VAL A 208 22.24 -6.50 36.92
C VAL A 208 22.21 -5.32 35.95
N ASP A 209 21.72 -4.19 36.46
CA ASP A 209 21.94 -2.84 35.93
C ASP A 209 23.44 -2.50 35.95
N ALA A 210 23.96 -1.96 34.85
CA ALA A 210 25.28 -1.34 34.83
C ALA A 210 25.26 -0.06 33.99
N GLU A 211 25.33 1.04 34.71
CA GLU A 211 25.55 2.40 34.25
C GLU A 211 27.03 2.60 33.86
N THR A 212 27.25 3.48 32.88
CA THR A 212 28.51 4.22 32.62
C THR A 212 29.68 3.48 31.98
N THR A 213 30.13 3.95 30.81
CA THR A 213 31.44 4.65 30.66
C THR A 213 31.62 5.20 29.23
N GLN A 214 31.88 6.51 29.18
CA GLN A 214 32.40 7.26 28.04
C GLN A 214 33.73 6.68 27.53
N SER A 215 33.91 6.60 26.23
CA SER A 215 35.21 6.81 25.58
C SER A 215 34.99 7.17 24.12
N ALA A 216 35.22 8.44 23.80
CA ALA A 216 35.69 8.83 22.48
C ALA A 216 37.13 8.30 22.29
N PRO A 217 37.57 8.10 21.04
CA PRO A 217 38.58 9.04 20.56
C PRO A 217 38.30 9.59 19.15
N THR A 218 38.78 10.81 19.00
CA THR A 218 38.83 11.67 17.83
C THR A 218 39.87 11.18 16.80
N GLU A 219 39.65 11.59 15.54
CA GLU A 219 40.57 11.69 14.41
C GLU A 219 40.86 10.44 13.56
N GLU A 220 40.22 10.39 12.37
CA GLU A 220 40.94 10.29 11.11
C GLU A 220 40.13 10.91 9.96
N ALA A 221 40.56 12.11 9.56
CA ALA A 221 40.02 12.88 8.45
C ALA A 221 40.67 12.42 7.14
N ALA A 222 40.20 11.31 6.54
CA ALA A 222 40.60 10.92 5.19
C ALA A 222 39.66 9.89 4.50
N SER A 223 38.33 10.06 4.57
CA SER A 223 37.38 9.41 3.62
C SER A 223 35.94 9.94 3.81
N ARG A 224 35.74 11.26 3.70
CA ARG A 224 34.43 11.87 4.02
C ARG A 224 33.29 11.45 3.07
N ASP A 225 33.57 11.12 1.82
CA ASP A 225 32.50 10.82 0.84
C ASP A 225 31.96 9.39 0.94
N GLY A 226 32.79 8.42 1.30
CA GLY A 226 32.37 7.00 1.35
C GLY A 226 31.66 6.59 2.64
N GLY A 227 31.87 7.32 3.74
CA GLY A 227 31.28 7.04 5.05
C GLY A 227 29.80 7.39 5.12
N ASP A 228 29.43 8.54 4.56
CA ASP A 228 28.06 9.05 4.58
C ASP A 228 27.11 8.19 3.73
N ILE A 229 27.59 7.67 2.59
CA ILE A 229 26.82 6.75 1.74
C ILE A 229 26.52 5.42 2.47
N ARG A 230 27.51 4.84 3.16
CA ARG A 230 27.30 3.60 3.95
C ARG A 230 26.37 3.83 5.14
N SER A 231 26.41 5.03 5.73
CA SER A 231 25.48 5.45 6.78
C SER A 231 24.05 5.49 6.26
N ILE A 232 23.82 6.09 5.08
CA ILE A 232 22.49 6.14 4.44
C ILE A 232 21.96 4.73 4.16
N GLU A 233 22.78 3.82 3.61
CA GLU A 233 22.35 2.43 3.35
C GLU A 233 21.91 1.73 4.64
N THR A 234 22.67 1.91 5.73
CA THR A 234 22.34 1.33 7.04
C THR A 234 21.01 1.89 7.57
N LEU A 235 20.78 3.20 7.46
CA LEU A 235 19.54 3.84 7.88
C LEU A 235 18.33 3.38 7.04
N ARG A 236 18.52 3.15 5.73
CA ARG A 236 17.46 2.61 4.86
C ARG A 236 17.07 1.19 5.24
N VAL A 237 18.05 0.34 5.59
CA VAL A 237 17.78 -1.02 6.12
C VAL A 237 16.98 -0.93 7.42
N GLN A 238 17.38 -0.07 8.35
CA GLN A 238 16.64 0.13 9.60
C GLN A 238 15.22 0.65 9.36
N LEU A 239 15.01 1.50 8.35
CA LEU A 239 13.69 2.02 8.01
C LEU A 239 12.77 0.92 7.47
N GLU A 240 13.30 -0.02 6.67
CA GLU A 240 12.53 -1.18 6.21
C GLU A 240 12.21 -2.15 7.36
N GLU A 241 13.15 -2.41 8.26
CA GLU A 241 12.89 -3.18 9.48
C GLU A 241 11.79 -2.53 10.34
N CYS A 242 11.83 -1.19 10.47
CA CYS A 242 10.78 -0.47 11.16
C CYS A 242 9.42 -0.62 10.47
N ARG A 243 9.39 -0.63 9.13
CA ARG A 243 8.15 -0.85 8.38
C ARG A 243 7.55 -2.23 8.66
N ILE A 244 8.39 -3.27 8.68
CA ILE A 244 7.96 -4.64 9.00
C ILE A 244 7.38 -4.72 10.42
N ARG A 245 8.08 -4.16 11.43
CA ARG A 245 7.59 -4.15 12.82
C ARG A 245 6.30 -3.35 12.98
N ARG A 246 6.17 -2.22 12.29
CA ARG A 246 4.95 -1.41 12.30
C ARG A 246 3.77 -2.23 11.80
N ASP A 247 3.94 -2.95 10.71
CA ASP A 247 2.88 -3.78 10.12
C ASP A 247 2.55 -4.98 11.02
N GLU A 248 3.55 -5.54 11.72
CA GLU A 248 3.34 -6.55 12.76
C GLU A 248 2.49 -6.01 13.93
N PHE A 249 2.82 -4.84 14.48
CA PHE A 249 2.03 -4.21 15.54
C PHE A 249 0.60 -3.89 15.08
N TYR A 250 0.43 -3.46 13.82
CA TYR A 250 -0.89 -3.25 13.23
C TYR A 250 -1.71 -4.55 13.17
N LEU A 251 -1.11 -5.66 12.74
CA LEU A 251 -1.76 -6.98 12.71
C LEU A 251 -2.08 -7.52 14.12
N GLN A 252 -1.29 -7.16 15.12
CA GLN A 252 -1.51 -7.51 16.52
C GLN A 252 -2.55 -6.60 17.22
N ASN A 253 -2.98 -5.51 16.58
CA ASN A 253 -3.78 -4.42 17.19
C ASN A 253 -3.09 -3.75 18.39
N ASP A 254 -1.76 -3.69 18.40
CA ASP A 254 -1.00 -2.91 19.39
C ASP A 254 -0.82 -1.47 18.88
N GLU A 255 -1.73 -0.58 19.29
CA GLU A 255 -1.69 0.84 18.91
C GLU A 255 -0.43 1.57 19.43
N GLU A 256 0.04 1.22 20.63
CA GLU A 256 1.18 1.90 21.23
C GLU A 256 2.49 1.47 20.56
N GLY A 257 2.64 0.17 20.28
CA GLY A 257 3.70 -0.37 19.42
C GLY A 257 3.72 0.30 18.05
N TYR A 258 2.56 0.38 17.39
CA TYR A 258 2.42 1.03 16.09
C TYR A 258 2.88 2.50 16.11
N ARG A 259 2.40 3.30 17.08
CA ARG A 259 2.75 4.73 17.18
C ARG A 259 4.23 4.95 17.46
N ARG A 260 4.85 4.11 18.30
CA ARG A 260 6.29 4.16 18.57
C ARG A 260 7.10 3.91 17.31
N GLU A 261 6.71 2.92 16.51
CA GLU A 261 7.46 2.58 15.31
C GLU A 261 7.29 3.64 14.21
N VAL A 262 6.10 4.23 14.06
CA VAL A 262 5.89 5.38 13.16
C VAL A 262 6.75 6.58 13.54
N HIS A 263 6.87 6.88 14.84
CA HIS A 263 7.76 7.95 15.32
C HIS A 263 9.23 7.64 15.03
N ARG A 264 9.64 6.37 15.15
CA ARG A 264 11.00 5.94 14.82
C ARG A 264 11.29 6.07 13.33
N MET A 265 10.36 5.63 12.46
CA MET A 265 10.47 5.81 11.00
C MET A 265 10.62 7.28 10.62
N THR A 266 9.84 8.17 11.24
CA THR A 266 9.90 9.61 10.97
C THR A 266 11.27 10.20 11.34
N ARG A 267 11.87 9.76 12.46
CA ARG A 267 13.23 10.15 12.84
C ARG A 267 14.28 9.64 11.85
N LEU A 268 14.23 8.36 11.49
CA LEU A 268 15.16 7.78 10.51
C LEU A 268 15.07 8.47 9.14
N ALA A 269 13.85 8.75 8.66
CA ALA A 269 13.65 9.48 7.40
C ALA A 269 14.25 10.89 7.45
N LYS A 270 14.12 11.57 8.59
CA LYS A 270 14.74 12.88 8.81
C LYS A 270 16.26 12.80 8.83
N GLU A 271 16.84 11.82 9.52
CA GLU A 271 18.30 11.61 9.57
C GLU A 271 18.87 11.31 8.18
N ILE A 272 18.19 10.47 7.39
CA ILE A 272 18.57 10.22 5.98
C ILE A 272 18.55 11.53 5.19
N GLY A 273 17.47 12.31 5.29
CA GLY A 273 17.37 13.60 4.60
C GLY A 273 18.43 14.61 5.06
N ASP A 274 18.78 14.64 6.34
CA ASP A 274 19.81 15.51 6.89
C ASP A 274 21.23 15.13 6.41
N ILE A 275 21.49 13.83 6.15
CA ILE A 275 22.75 13.37 5.54
C ILE A 275 22.75 13.64 4.03
N GLU A 276 21.64 13.34 3.34
CA GLU A 276 21.50 13.59 1.89
C GLU A 276 21.63 15.09 1.56
N ASN A 277 21.18 15.98 2.43
CA ASN A 277 21.35 17.43 2.25
C ASN A 277 22.79 17.94 2.48
N ARG A 278 23.67 17.14 3.08
CA ARG A 278 25.08 17.49 3.33
C ARG A 278 26.02 17.01 2.23
N LEU A 279 25.59 16.05 1.42
CA LEU A 279 26.25 15.56 0.22
C LEU A 279 25.98 16.50 -0.96
#